data_AF-A0A969V535-F1
#
_entry.id   AF-A0A969V535-F1
#
_cell.length_a   1.000
_cell.length_b   1.000
_cell.length_c   1.000
_cell.angle_alpha   90.00
_cell.angle_beta   90.00
_cell.angle_gamma   90.00
#
_symmetry.space_group_name_H-M   'P 1'
#
loop_
_entity.id
_entity.type
_entity.pdbx_description
1 polymer ?
#
loop_
_entity_poly.entity_id
_entity_poly.type
_entity_poly.pdbx_seq_one_letter_code
_entity_poly.pdbx_strand_id
1 'polypeptide(L)'
;MTKTVESAKVVAANIEALNRGKLNAEERVALVEVYRPVTEVLLDELDAIYAFATLPLPPKQREAFDLAHLISAESSYAYKMLVLEKTGKLIAFGTKRALLIPIYRILTNQLALMVQSYKTYHPVPTGVWQEASALYLFAEEQGFAKDIADAETKSCIADIYHEMLMLSLADPYRLMYREVDRVLDLLHQNRGLIEFRTSTEGIDPAKAFVIAFDADSAPKPLVQGTRPPPGNVMRLIDPTKLVDRLQQRLKSASNNINAATAAKSRASHDMNDLMARLIRLWGDPPKRQFRRNPADTGVALCAGIKAISYLRSWP
;
A
#
# COMPACT_ATOMS: atom_id res chain seq x y z
N MET A 1 -0.61 -7.66 -25.25
CA MET A 1 -1.69 -6.75 -24.83
C MET A 1 -3.08 -7.40 -24.92
N THR A 2 -3.65 -7.72 -26.10
CA THR A 2 -4.97 -8.41 -26.15
C THR A 2 -4.92 -9.78 -25.47
N LYS A 3 -3.84 -10.54 -25.69
CA LYS A 3 -3.58 -11.82 -25.02
C LYS A 3 -3.51 -11.71 -23.49
N THR A 4 -2.91 -10.65 -22.95
CA THR A 4 -2.80 -10.41 -21.50
C THR A 4 -4.18 -10.31 -20.85
N VAL A 5 -5.06 -9.49 -21.43
CA VAL A 5 -6.42 -9.27 -20.92
C VAL A 5 -7.25 -10.56 -21.02
N GLU A 6 -7.13 -11.31 -22.12
CA GLU A 6 -7.79 -12.61 -22.27
C GLU A 6 -7.28 -13.64 -21.25
N SER A 7 -5.96 -13.76 -21.07
CA SER A 7 -5.36 -14.64 -20.05
C SER A 7 -5.81 -14.25 -18.63
N ALA A 8 -5.84 -12.96 -18.32
CA ALA A 8 -6.30 -12.44 -17.04
C ALA A 8 -7.77 -12.81 -16.77
N LYS A 9 -8.65 -12.72 -17.78
CA LYS A 9 -10.05 -13.16 -17.66
C LYS A 9 -10.15 -14.65 -17.35
N VAL A 10 -9.40 -15.49 -18.06
CA VAL A 10 -9.41 -16.95 -17.84
C VAL A 10 -8.91 -17.29 -16.44
N VAL A 11 -7.79 -16.69 -16.01
CA VAL A 11 -7.23 -16.93 -14.68
C VAL A 11 -8.18 -16.45 -13.58
N ALA A 12 -8.74 -15.24 -13.72
CA ALA A 12 -9.71 -14.72 -12.76
C ALA A 12 -10.94 -15.65 -12.64
N ALA A 13 -11.51 -16.08 -13.76
CA ALA A 13 -12.65 -16.99 -13.77
C ALA A 13 -12.32 -18.35 -13.14
N ASN A 14 -11.12 -18.88 -13.36
CA ASN A 14 -10.68 -20.12 -12.73
C ASN A 14 -10.54 -19.97 -11.21
N ILE A 15 -9.88 -18.91 -10.73
CA ILE A 15 -9.74 -18.67 -9.29
C ILE A 15 -11.10 -18.45 -8.63
N GLU A 16 -12.00 -17.70 -9.28
CA GLU A 16 -13.37 -17.54 -8.80
C GLU A 16 -14.10 -18.90 -8.72
N ALA A 17 -14.00 -19.74 -9.75
CA ALA A 17 -14.59 -21.07 -9.73
C ALA A 17 -14.04 -21.96 -8.59
N LEU A 18 -12.74 -21.88 -8.31
CA LEU A 18 -12.13 -22.56 -7.14
C LEU A 18 -12.70 -22.03 -5.82
N ASN A 19 -12.89 -20.72 -5.71
CA ASN A 19 -13.45 -20.08 -4.52
C ASN A 19 -14.91 -20.46 -4.29
N ARG A 20 -15.71 -20.60 -5.35
CA ARG A 20 -17.12 -21.00 -5.27
C ARG A 20 -17.33 -22.53 -5.24
N GLY A 21 -16.30 -23.31 -5.55
CA GLY A 21 -16.35 -24.78 -5.54
C GLY A 21 -16.45 -25.38 -4.14
N LYS A 22 -16.96 -26.62 -4.07
CA LYS A 22 -17.00 -27.44 -2.85
C LYS A 22 -15.62 -28.04 -2.56
N LEU A 23 -14.71 -27.19 -2.10
CA LEU A 23 -13.35 -27.56 -1.68
C LEU A 23 -13.17 -27.24 -0.19
N ASN A 24 -12.34 -28.01 0.50
CA ASN A 24 -11.90 -27.59 1.83
C ASN A 24 -10.91 -26.40 1.71
N ALA A 25 -10.68 -25.66 2.80
CA ALA A 25 -9.86 -24.44 2.74
C ALA A 25 -8.40 -24.69 2.36
N GLU A 26 -7.81 -25.79 2.79
CA GLU A 26 -6.41 -26.14 2.49
C GLU A 26 -6.22 -26.51 1.01
N GLU A 27 -7.12 -27.32 0.45
CA GLU A 27 -7.15 -27.66 -0.98
C GLU A 27 -7.32 -26.41 -1.85
N ARG A 28 -8.23 -25.50 -1.46
CA ARG A 28 -8.44 -24.25 -2.19
C ARG A 28 -7.19 -23.39 -2.20
N VAL A 29 -6.53 -23.23 -1.06
CA VAL A 29 -5.27 -22.47 -0.97
C VAL A 29 -4.16 -23.13 -1.80
N ALA A 30 -4.03 -24.45 -1.75
CA ALA A 30 -3.04 -25.17 -2.54
C ALA A 30 -3.25 -24.94 -4.05
N LEU A 31 -4.50 -24.95 -4.53
CA LEU A 31 -4.80 -24.67 -5.94
C LEU A 31 -4.55 -23.20 -6.31
N VAL A 32 -4.89 -22.24 -5.45
CA VAL A 32 -4.60 -20.82 -5.72
C VAL A 32 -3.09 -20.55 -5.74
N GLU A 33 -2.29 -21.21 -4.90
CA GLU A 33 -0.83 -21.11 -4.93
C GLU A 33 -0.22 -21.64 -6.25
N VAL A 34 -0.86 -22.60 -6.93
CA VAL A 34 -0.44 -23.03 -8.28
C VAL A 34 -0.58 -21.90 -9.30
N TYR A 35 -1.62 -21.06 -9.17
CA TYR A 35 -1.82 -19.92 -10.04
C TYR A 35 -0.93 -18.72 -9.69
N ARG A 36 -0.33 -18.68 -8.49
CA ARG A 36 0.38 -17.51 -7.96
C ARG A 36 1.43 -16.93 -8.92
N PRO A 37 2.38 -17.71 -9.48
CA PRO A 37 3.39 -17.15 -10.40
C PRO A 37 2.76 -16.53 -11.65
N VAL A 38 1.66 -17.11 -12.14
CA VAL A 38 0.93 -16.57 -13.31
C VAL A 38 0.17 -15.31 -12.93
N THR A 39 -0.46 -15.26 -11.75
CA THR A 39 -1.14 -14.05 -11.29
C THR A 39 -0.17 -12.90 -11.04
N GLU A 40 1.02 -13.15 -10.51
CA GLU A 40 2.05 -12.11 -10.30
C GLU A 40 2.46 -11.48 -11.64
N VAL A 41 2.76 -12.30 -12.66
CA VAL A 41 3.07 -11.80 -14.01
C VAL A 41 1.90 -11.04 -14.62
N LEU A 42 0.67 -11.55 -14.50
CA LEU A 42 -0.51 -10.87 -15.04
C LEU A 42 -0.78 -9.53 -14.35
N LEU A 43 -0.60 -9.44 -13.04
CA LEU A 43 -0.77 -8.19 -12.30
C LEU A 43 0.24 -7.13 -12.76
N ASP A 44 1.51 -7.51 -12.97
CA ASP A 44 2.53 -6.61 -13.52
C ASP A 44 2.20 -6.15 -14.95
N GLU A 45 1.76 -7.07 -15.82
CA GLU A 45 1.38 -6.72 -17.19
C GLU A 45 0.13 -5.83 -17.23
N LEU A 46 -0.85 -6.05 -16.35
CA LEU A 46 -2.06 -5.23 -16.23
C LEU A 46 -1.73 -3.84 -15.67
N ASP A 47 -0.88 -3.75 -14.65
CA ASP A 47 -0.37 -2.47 -14.13
C ASP A 47 0.27 -1.64 -15.24
N ALA A 48 1.14 -2.25 -16.07
CA ALA A 48 1.75 -1.57 -17.20
C ALA A 48 0.73 -1.04 -18.24
N ILE A 49 -0.48 -1.62 -18.31
CA ILE A 49 -1.55 -1.16 -19.21
C ILE A 49 -2.27 0.08 -18.64
N TYR A 50 -2.61 0.10 -17.35
CA TYR A 50 -3.43 1.16 -16.77
C TYR A 50 -2.65 2.26 -16.05
N ALA A 51 -1.45 1.98 -15.52
CA ALA A 51 -0.71 2.90 -14.64
C ALA A 51 -0.33 4.23 -15.31
N PHE A 52 -0.27 4.26 -16.64
CA PHE A 52 0.17 5.40 -17.44
C PHE A 52 -0.91 5.98 -18.34
N ALA A 53 -2.16 5.57 -18.11
CA ALA A 53 -3.30 6.02 -18.89
C ALA A 53 -3.65 7.47 -18.55
N THR A 54 -4.16 8.20 -19.54
CA THR A 54 -4.81 9.49 -19.29
C THR A 54 -6.05 9.28 -18.43
N LEU A 55 -6.35 10.22 -17.54
CA LEU A 55 -7.57 10.20 -16.73
C LEU A 55 -8.65 11.09 -17.36
N PRO A 56 -9.94 10.67 -17.35
CA PRO A 56 -10.44 9.39 -16.84
C PRO A 56 -9.97 8.20 -17.69
N LEU A 57 -9.84 7.02 -17.06
CA LEU A 57 -9.32 5.81 -17.71
C LEU A 57 -10.12 5.46 -18.98
N PRO A 58 -9.47 5.30 -20.15
CA PRO A 58 -10.15 4.82 -21.34
C PRO A 58 -10.63 3.36 -21.17
N PRO A 59 -11.61 2.90 -21.97
CA PRO A 59 -12.28 1.61 -21.74
C PRO A 59 -11.34 0.42 -21.58
N LYS A 60 -10.28 0.34 -22.38
CA LYS A 60 -9.30 -0.76 -22.33
C LYS A 60 -8.47 -0.75 -21.05
N GLN A 61 -8.02 0.41 -20.60
CA GLN A 61 -7.23 0.55 -19.37
C GLN A 61 -8.11 0.39 -18.14
N ARG A 62 -9.37 0.80 -18.22
CA ARG A 62 -10.37 0.51 -17.19
C ARG A 62 -10.59 -1.00 -17.06
N GLU A 63 -10.74 -1.72 -18.18
CA GLU A 63 -10.85 -3.18 -18.15
C GLU A 63 -9.62 -3.86 -17.54
N ALA A 64 -8.40 -3.39 -17.86
CA ALA A 64 -7.19 -3.91 -17.24
C ALA A 64 -7.12 -3.62 -15.72
N PHE A 65 -7.56 -2.42 -15.32
CA PHE A 65 -7.68 -2.04 -13.91
C PHE A 65 -8.68 -2.94 -13.18
N ASP A 66 -9.88 -3.13 -13.72
CA ASP A 66 -10.92 -3.96 -13.10
C ASP A 66 -10.48 -5.43 -12.99
N LEU A 67 -9.74 -5.95 -13.98
CA LEU A 67 -9.19 -7.31 -13.94
C LEU A 67 -8.08 -7.48 -12.89
N ALA A 68 -7.17 -6.50 -12.76
CA ALA A 68 -6.13 -6.55 -11.74
C ALA A 68 -6.72 -6.53 -10.32
N HIS A 69 -7.78 -5.73 -10.12
CA HIS A 69 -8.53 -5.71 -8.88
C HIS A 69 -9.19 -7.07 -8.61
N LEU A 70 -9.87 -7.64 -9.61
CA LEU A 70 -10.54 -8.93 -9.49
C LEU A 70 -9.57 -10.08 -9.14
N ILE A 71 -8.44 -10.17 -9.84
CA ILE A 71 -7.42 -11.19 -9.56
C ILE A 71 -6.88 -11.06 -8.13
N SER A 72 -6.55 -9.84 -7.70
CA SER A 72 -6.04 -9.60 -6.34
C SER A 72 -7.08 -9.95 -5.27
N ALA A 73 -8.34 -9.58 -5.51
CA ALA A 73 -9.44 -9.84 -4.59
C ALA A 73 -9.76 -11.34 -4.46
N GLU A 74 -9.94 -12.05 -5.59
CA GLU A 74 -10.26 -13.48 -5.59
C GLU A 74 -9.07 -14.33 -5.11
N SER A 75 -7.82 -13.94 -5.41
CA SER A 75 -6.64 -14.60 -4.83
C SER A 75 -6.62 -14.45 -3.31
N SER A 76 -6.92 -13.24 -2.80
CA SER A 76 -6.99 -12.98 -1.36
C SER A 76 -8.11 -13.77 -0.67
N TYR A 77 -9.25 -13.95 -1.34
CA TYR A 77 -10.42 -14.64 -0.79
C TYR A 77 -10.12 -16.08 -0.32
N ALA A 78 -9.36 -16.86 -1.10
CA ALA A 78 -8.99 -18.22 -0.74
C ALA A 78 -8.23 -18.29 0.60
N TYR A 79 -7.25 -17.41 0.79
CA TYR A 79 -6.48 -17.32 2.03
C TYR A 79 -7.35 -16.86 3.21
N LYS A 80 -8.25 -15.89 2.99
CA LYS A 80 -9.18 -15.42 4.03
C LYS A 80 -10.09 -16.52 4.54
N MET A 81 -10.61 -17.38 3.65
CA MET A 81 -11.41 -18.53 4.07
C MET A 81 -10.62 -19.48 4.99
N LEU A 82 -9.35 -19.75 4.66
CA LEU A 82 -8.48 -20.57 5.51
C LEU A 82 -8.23 -19.90 6.87
N VAL A 83 -7.94 -18.60 6.89
CA VAL A 83 -7.74 -17.85 8.14
C VAL A 83 -8.99 -17.90 9.02
N LEU A 84 -10.18 -17.67 8.46
CA LEU A 84 -11.45 -17.73 9.18
C LEU A 84 -11.74 -19.14 9.72
N GLU A 85 -11.52 -20.19 8.92
CA GLU A 85 -11.75 -21.56 9.36
C GLU A 85 -10.83 -21.97 10.52
N LYS A 86 -9.55 -21.58 10.46
CA LYS A 86 -8.54 -21.94 11.46
C LYS A 86 -8.64 -21.11 12.74
N THR A 87 -9.13 -19.86 12.66
CA THR A 87 -9.34 -19.00 13.83
C THR A 87 -10.66 -19.27 14.54
N GLY A 88 -11.69 -19.73 13.81
CA GLY A 88 -13.00 -20.09 14.40
C GLY A 88 -13.02 -21.41 15.17
N LYS A 89 -12.06 -22.30 14.94
CA LYS A 89 -11.86 -23.55 15.70
C LYS A 89 -10.93 -23.22 16.88
N LEU A 90 -11.37 -23.43 18.13
CA LEU A 90 -10.60 -23.24 19.37
C LEU A 90 -9.11 -23.57 19.15
N ILE A 91 -8.27 -22.55 19.28
CA ILE A 91 -6.88 -22.50 18.78
C ILE A 91 -6.10 -23.75 19.17
N ALA A 92 -5.86 -24.62 18.21
CA ALA A 92 -5.06 -25.83 18.39
C ALA A 92 -3.55 -25.52 18.30
N PHE A 93 -2.74 -26.38 18.91
CA PHE A 93 -1.29 -26.39 18.73
C PHE A 93 -0.94 -26.49 17.22
N GLY A 94 -0.07 -25.61 16.71
CA GLY A 94 0.38 -25.61 15.31
C GLY A 94 -0.22 -24.52 14.40
N THR A 95 -1.17 -23.73 14.92
CA THR A 95 -1.88 -22.66 14.17
C THR A 95 -0.95 -21.60 13.56
N LYS A 96 0.19 -21.28 14.20
CA LYS A 96 1.15 -20.27 13.71
C LYS A 96 1.69 -20.58 12.31
N ARG A 97 2.17 -21.81 12.08
CA ARG A 97 2.76 -22.22 10.79
C ARG A 97 1.72 -22.25 9.67
N ALA A 98 0.48 -22.60 9.99
CA ALA A 98 -0.61 -22.67 9.02
C ALA A 98 -1.12 -21.27 8.61
N LEU A 99 -0.92 -20.24 9.44
CA LEU A 99 -1.46 -18.89 9.20
C LEU A 99 -0.44 -17.86 8.73
N LEU A 100 0.86 -18.06 8.98
CA LEU A 100 1.91 -17.12 8.58
C LEU A 100 1.85 -16.77 7.08
N ILE A 101 1.91 -17.79 6.21
CA ILE A 101 1.92 -17.57 4.76
C ILE A 101 0.57 -17.00 4.27
N PRO A 102 -0.61 -17.57 4.60
CA PRO A 102 -1.88 -17.01 4.15
C PRO A 102 -2.10 -15.56 4.56
N ILE A 103 -1.76 -15.17 5.80
CA ILE A 103 -1.92 -13.78 6.25
C ILE A 103 -0.97 -12.85 5.50
N TYR A 104 0.28 -13.26 5.32
CA TYR A 104 1.24 -12.51 4.51
C TYR A 104 0.71 -12.28 3.09
N ARG A 105 0.17 -13.32 2.43
CA ARG A 105 -0.42 -13.24 1.08
C ARG A 105 -1.62 -12.30 1.02
N ILE A 106 -2.49 -12.30 2.02
CA ILE A 106 -3.63 -11.37 2.09
C ILE A 106 -3.13 -9.92 2.11
N LEU A 107 -2.15 -9.62 2.96
CA LEU A 107 -1.58 -8.28 3.06
C LEU A 107 -0.85 -7.84 1.79
N THR A 108 -0.12 -8.75 1.12
CA THR A 108 0.50 -8.46 -0.18
C THR A 108 -0.54 -8.08 -1.23
N ASN A 109 -1.64 -8.84 -1.33
CA ASN A 109 -2.74 -8.54 -2.26
C ASN A 109 -3.43 -7.21 -1.91
N GLN A 110 -3.61 -6.91 -0.63
CA GLN A 110 -4.18 -5.62 -0.20
C GLN A 110 -3.25 -4.44 -0.51
N LEU A 111 -1.93 -4.60 -0.31
CA LEU A 111 -0.95 -3.59 -0.70
C LEU A 111 -1.02 -3.34 -2.21
N ALA A 112 -1.12 -4.39 -3.03
CA ALA A 112 -1.30 -4.25 -4.48
C ALA A 112 -2.57 -3.46 -4.86
N LEU A 113 -3.71 -3.74 -4.20
CA LEU A 113 -4.96 -2.98 -4.38
C LEU A 113 -4.81 -1.49 -3.98
N MET A 114 -4.09 -1.21 -2.89
CA MET A 114 -3.79 0.17 -2.48
C MET A 114 -2.93 0.89 -3.52
N VAL A 115 -1.87 0.23 -3.99
CA VAL A 115 -0.96 0.77 -5.01
C VAL A 115 -1.70 1.09 -6.30
N GLN A 116 -2.53 0.16 -6.76
CA GLN A 116 -3.41 0.34 -7.90
C GLN A 116 -4.32 1.57 -7.74
N SER A 117 -4.92 1.73 -6.57
CA SER A 117 -5.79 2.87 -6.24
C SER A 117 -5.02 4.19 -6.31
N TYR A 118 -3.81 4.22 -5.73
CA TYR A 118 -2.95 5.40 -5.75
C TYR A 118 -2.45 5.77 -7.15
N LYS A 119 -1.99 4.80 -7.95
CA LYS A 119 -1.53 5.02 -9.33
C LYS A 119 -2.62 5.61 -10.23
N THR A 120 -3.88 5.29 -9.97
CA THR A 120 -5.02 5.75 -10.77
C THR A 120 -5.83 6.85 -10.10
N TYR A 121 -5.36 7.38 -8.96
CA TYR A 121 -6.03 8.40 -8.16
C TYR A 121 -7.45 8.03 -7.71
N HIS A 122 -7.74 6.73 -7.62
CA HIS A 122 -8.98 6.22 -7.02
C HIS A 122 -8.85 6.15 -5.50
N PRO A 123 -9.96 6.31 -4.76
CA PRO A 123 -9.97 6.04 -3.33
C PRO A 123 -9.60 4.58 -3.07
N VAL A 124 -8.85 4.33 -1.99
CA VAL A 124 -8.60 2.96 -1.51
C VAL A 124 -9.95 2.30 -1.18
N PRO A 125 -10.19 1.03 -1.59
CA PRO A 125 -11.43 0.34 -1.29
C PRO A 125 -11.75 0.28 0.21
N THR A 126 -13.03 0.38 0.55
CA THR A 126 -13.51 0.26 1.92
C THR A 126 -13.17 -1.11 2.51
N GLY A 127 -12.78 -1.13 3.78
CA GLY A 127 -12.44 -2.32 4.56
C GLY A 127 -10.98 -2.75 4.47
N VAL A 128 -10.19 -2.21 3.53
CA VAL A 128 -8.77 -2.58 3.37
C VAL A 128 -7.98 -2.27 4.64
N TRP A 129 -8.19 -1.11 5.26
CA TRP A 129 -7.46 -0.73 6.48
C TRP A 129 -7.89 -1.56 7.67
N GLN A 130 -9.19 -1.75 7.84
CA GLN A 130 -9.72 -2.55 8.94
C GLN A 130 -9.21 -3.99 8.88
N GLU A 131 -9.24 -4.61 7.70
CA GLU A 131 -8.80 -5.98 7.51
C GLU A 131 -7.28 -6.11 7.68
N ALA A 132 -6.49 -5.22 7.09
CA ALA A 132 -5.04 -5.21 7.24
C ALA A 132 -4.62 -5.10 8.71
N SER A 133 -5.27 -4.18 9.43
CA SER A 133 -5.00 -3.89 10.83
C SER A 133 -5.37 -5.07 11.72
N ALA A 134 -6.52 -5.70 11.50
CA ALA A 134 -6.95 -6.88 12.25
C ALA A 134 -5.99 -8.07 12.05
N LEU A 135 -5.56 -8.31 10.81
CA LEU A 135 -4.62 -9.39 10.48
C LEU A 135 -3.22 -9.15 11.07
N TYR A 136 -2.73 -7.91 11.03
CA TYR A 136 -1.47 -7.54 11.67
C TYR A 136 -1.53 -7.75 13.18
N LEU A 137 -2.55 -7.22 13.86
CA LEU A 137 -2.69 -7.40 15.31
C LEU A 137 -2.78 -8.87 15.68
N PHE A 138 -3.56 -9.65 14.95
CA PHE A 138 -3.64 -11.09 15.18
C PHE A 138 -2.26 -11.76 15.06
N ALA A 139 -1.49 -11.45 14.01
CA ALA A 139 -0.13 -11.99 13.86
C ALA A 139 0.83 -11.52 14.95
N GLU A 140 0.68 -10.29 15.45
CA GLU A 140 1.45 -9.73 16.56
C GLU A 140 1.13 -10.47 17.87
N GLU A 141 -0.14 -10.63 18.21
CA GLU A 141 -0.62 -11.33 19.41
C GLU A 141 -0.21 -12.80 19.42
N GLN A 142 -0.25 -13.45 18.25
CA GLN A 142 0.22 -14.83 18.09
C GLN A 142 1.76 -14.92 18.02
N GLY A 143 2.48 -13.80 17.98
CA GLY A 143 3.93 -13.74 18.04
C GLY A 143 4.64 -14.29 16.79
N PHE A 144 4.05 -14.13 15.60
CA PHE A 144 4.67 -14.51 14.32
C PHE A 144 4.71 -13.37 13.29
N ALA A 145 4.28 -12.15 13.65
CA ALA A 145 4.29 -11.00 12.73
C ALA A 145 5.68 -10.69 12.13
N LYS A 146 6.76 -11.04 12.84
CA LYS A 146 8.16 -10.82 12.42
C LYS A 146 8.84 -12.07 11.86
N ASP A 147 8.12 -13.20 11.75
CA ASP A 147 8.67 -14.42 11.16
C ASP A 147 8.75 -14.23 9.63
N ILE A 148 9.84 -14.74 9.03
CA ILE A 148 10.04 -14.65 7.58
C ILE A 148 8.96 -15.47 6.88
N ALA A 149 8.11 -14.80 6.10
CA ALA A 149 7.02 -15.40 5.35
C ALA A 149 7.37 -15.60 3.87
N ASP A 150 8.31 -14.81 3.35
CA ASP A 150 8.83 -14.93 2.00
C ASP A 150 10.36 -15.14 2.02
N ALA A 151 10.80 -16.28 1.51
CA ALA A 151 12.22 -16.66 1.50
C ALA A 151 13.07 -15.81 0.55
N GLU A 152 12.49 -15.33 -0.55
CA GLU A 152 13.22 -14.59 -1.58
C GLU A 152 13.49 -13.15 -1.10
N THR A 153 12.43 -12.46 -0.69
CA THR A 153 12.53 -11.07 -0.24
C THR A 153 12.90 -10.93 1.24
N LYS A 154 12.93 -12.04 1.99
CA LYS A 154 13.10 -12.10 3.46
C LYS A 154 12.09 -11.22 4.21
N SER A 155 10.93 -11.01 3.62
CA SER A 155 9.87 -10.14 4.15
C SER A 155 8.98 -10.89 5.15
N CYS A 156 8.43 -10.14 6.10
CA CYS A 156 7.46 -10.62 7.08
C CYS A 156 6.15 -9.82 7.04
N ILE A 157 5.15 -10.26 7.81
CA ILE A 157 3.85 -9.57 7.94
C ILE A 157 4.02 -8.12 8.40
N ALA A 158 4.94 -7.89 9.34
CA ALA A 158 5.22 -6.56 9.84
C ALA A 158 5.77 -5.65 8.75
N ASP A 159 6.65 -6.14 7.88
CA ASP A 159 7.21 -5.33 6.80
C ASP A 159 6.12 -4.85 5.83
N ILE A 160 5.24 -5.75 5.37
CA ILE A 160 4.15 -5.38 4.45
C ILE A 160 3.19 -4.38 5.10
N TYR A 161 2.84 -4.58 6.37
CA TYR A 161 1.96 -3.64 7.06
C TYR A 161 2.61 -2.26 7.24
N HIS A 162 3.90 -2.20 7.59
CA HIS A 162 4.64 -0.94 7.62
C HIS A 162 4.70 -0.27 6.25
N GLU A 163 4.88 -1.03 5.17
CA GLU A 163 4.86 -0.51 3.79
C GLU A 163 3.51 0.15 3.47
N MET A 164 2.39 -0.50 3.80
CA MET A 164 1.05 0.06 3.63
C MET A 164 0.89 1.40 4.38
N LEU A 165 1.35 1.44 5.63
CA LEU A 165 1.28 2.64 6.47
C LEU A 165 2.11 3.78 5.89
N MET A 166 3.39 3.54 5.63
CA MET A 166 4.30 4.59 5.17
C MET A 166 3.95 5.08 3.77
N LEU A 167 3.44 4.21 2.90
CA LEU A 167 2.95 4.60 1.59
C LEU A 167 1.76 5.57 1.70
N SER A 168 0.82 5.30 2.62
CA SER A 168 -0.30 6.23 2.86
C SER A 168 0.15 7.57 3.44
N LEU A 169 1.23 7.57 4.24
CA LEU A 169 1.84 8.78 4.81
C LEU A 169 2.72 9.54 3.80
N ALA A 170 3.00 8.97 2.64
CA ALA A 170 3.75 9.61 1.56
C ALA A 170 2.90 10.59 0.72
N ASP A 171 1.66 10.87 1.12
CA ASP A 171 0.68 11.68 0.37
C ASP A 171 0.53 11.15 -1.08
N PRO A 172 0.09 9.89 -1.25
CA PRO A 172 0.23 9.16 -2.51
C PRO A 172 -0.53 9.79 -3.68
N TYR A 173 -1.59 10.54 -3.41
CA TYR A 173 -2.35 11.28 -4.43
C TYR A 173 -1.66 12.54 -4.95
N ARG A 174 -0.48 12.88 -4.41
CA ARG A 174 0.40 13.96 -4.92
C ARG A 174 1.70 13.42 -5.51
N LEU A 175 1.90 12.09 -5.46
CA LEU A 175 3.03 11.45 -6.09
C LEU A 175 2.85 11.47 -7.61
N MET A 176 3.92 11.77 -8.31
CA MET A 176 3.95 11.82 -9.77
C MET A 176 4.18 10.42 -10.36
N TYR A 177 4.29 10.38 -11.69
CA TYR A 177 4.57 9.18 -12.48
C TYR A 177 5.68 8.30 -11.88
N ARG A 178 5.38 7.02 -11.61
CA ARG A 178 6.28 6.00 -11.03
C ARG A 178 6.83 6.31 -9.63
N GLU A 179 6.38 7.39 -8.99
CA GLU A 179 6.87 7.73 -7.66
C GLU A 179 6.31 6.79 -6.59
N VAL A 180 5.10 6.24 -6.79
CA VAL A 180 4.54 5.18 -5.92
C VAL A 180 5.47 3.97 -5.88
N ASP A 181 5.91 3.47 -7.04
CA ASP A 181 6.85 2.34 -7.13
C ASP A 181 8.19 2.65 -6.47
N ARG A 182 8.73 3.86 -6.71
CA ARG A 182 9.97 4.33 -6.07
C ARG A 182 9.86 4.43 -4.55
N VAL A 183 8.70 4.82 -4.02
CA VAL A 183 8.45 4.84 -2.57
C VAL A 183 8.49 3.42 -2.02
N LEU A 184 7.85 2.46 -2.68
CA LEU A 184 7.90 1.06 -2.28
C LEU A 184 9.31 0.50 -2.32
N ASP A 185 10.07 0.75 -3.38
CA ASP A 185 11.48 0.33 -3.48
C ASP A 185 12.31 0.88 -2.31
N LEU A 186 12.09 2.14 -1.93
CA LEU A 186 12.74 2.74 -0.77
C LEU A 186 12.32 2.06 0.53
N LEU A 187 11.05 1.71 0.70
CA LEU A 187 10.56 1.02 1.90
C LEU A 187 11.12 -0.41 1.98
N HIS A 188 11.14 -1.16 0.87
CA HIS A 188 11.73 -2.50 0.77
C HIS A 188 13.21 -2.51 1.18
N GLN A 189 13.99 -1.53 0.72
CA GLN A 189 15.42 -1.41 1.06
C GLN A 189 15.69 -1.00 2.52
N ASN A 190 14.67 -0.58 3.26
CA ASN A 190 14.80 -0.04 4.62
C ASN A 190 13.81 -0.71 5.59
N ARG A 191 13.44 -1.96 5.32
CA ARG A 191 12.67 -2.83 6.23
C ARG A 191 13.31 -2.91 7.61
N GLY A 192 12.49 -3.03 8.65
CA GLY A 192 12.94 -3.05 10.04
C GLY A 192 13.35 -1.69 10.63
N LEU A 193 13.26 -0.57 9.89
CA LEU A 193 13.54 0.78 10.41
C LEU A 193 12.29 1.53 10.91
N ILE A 194 11.13 0.86 10.96
CA ILE A 194 9.85 1.42 11.41
C ILE A 194 9.41 0.63 12.65
N GLU A 195 9.02 1.34 13.70
CA GLU A 195 8.64 0.74 14.98
C GLU A 195 7.27 1.23 15.44
N PHE A 196 6.48 0.31 16.01
CA PHE A 196 5.29 0.68 16.77
C PHE A 196 5.64 0.96 18.23
N ARG A 197 5.01 1.98 18.80
CA ARG A 197 5.12 2.29 20.23
C ARG A 197 3.73 2.42 20.85
N THR A 198 3.65 2.04 22.12
CA THR A 198 2.44 2.14 22.95
C THR A 198 2.42 3.41 23.82
N SER A 199 3.58 4.03 24.03
CA SER A 199 3.74 5.24 24.83
C SER A 199 4.35 6.37 24.01
N THR A 200 3.96 7.61 24.32
CA THR A 200 4.56 8.84 23.77
C THR A 200 5.91 9.19 24.41
N GLU A 201 6.35 8.45 25.44
CA GLU A 201 7.61 8.71 26.13
C GLU A 201 8.81 8.62 25.19
N GLY A 202 9.60 9.70 25.17
CA GLY A 202 10.80 9.81 24.33
C GLY A 202 10.53 10.00 22.83
N ILE A 203 9.27 10.15 22.42
CA ILE A 203 8.92 10.51 21.05
C ILE A 203 8.62 12.01 20.98
N ASP A 204 9.19 12.69 20.00
CA ASP A 204 8.75 14.03 19.63
C ASP A 204 7.34 13.92 19.00
N PRO A 205 6.27 14.42 19.65
CA PRO A 205 4.92 14.30 19.12
C PRO A 205 4.77 14.91 17.72
N ALA A 206 5.61 15.88 17.36
CA ALA A 206 5.60 16.48 16.04
C ALA A 206 6.02 15.50 14.93
N LYS A 207 6.74 14.42 15.27
CA LYS A 207 7.28 13.43 14.33
C LYS A 207 6.58 12.07 14.41
N ALA A 208 5.58 11.96 15.28
CA ALA A 208 4.84 10.73 15.49
C ALA A 208 3.59 10.67 14.61
N PHE A 209 3.23 9.45 14.23
CA PHE A 209 1.94 9.18 13.59
C PHE A 209 1.13 8.24 14.48
N VAL A 210 -0.18 8.31 14.36
CA VAL A 210 -1.12 7.46 15.10
C VAL A 210 -1.99 6.68 14.13
N ILE A 211 -2.20 5.41 14.44
CA ILE A 211 -3.18 4.55 13.79
C ILE A 211 -4.13 3.96 14.83
N ALA A 212 -5.41 3.87 14.48
CA ALA A 212 -6.38 3.06 15.20
C ALA A 212 -6.62 1.76 14.43
N PHE A 213 -6.36 0.63 15.06
CA PHE A 213 -6.45 -0.68 14.44
C PHE A 213 -7.88 -1.21 14.31
N ASP A 214 -8.81 -0.65 15.10
CA ASP A 214 -10.24 -0.98 15.08
C ASP A 214 -11.04 -0.06 14.14
N ALA A 215 -10.34 0.61 13.21
CA ALA A 215 -10.90 1.59 12.29
C ALA A 215 -10.51 1.31 10.85
N ASP A 216 -11.41 1.57 9.91
CA ASP A 216 -11.10 1.56 8.49
C ASP A 216 -10.49 2.90 8.05
N SER A 217 -9.32 3.26 8.61
CA SER A 217 -8.68 4.53 8.29
C SER A 217 -7.16 4.46 8.30
N ALA A 218 -6.55 5.18 7.34
CA ALA A 218 -5.11 5.36 7.25
C ALA A 218 -4.52 6.07 8.50
N PRO A 219 -3.23 5.85 8.80
CA PRO A 219 -2.51 6.57 9.86
C PRO A 219 -2.53 8.08 9.63
N LYS A 220 -2.48 8.83 10.73
CA LYS A 220 -2.50 10.31 10.71
C LYS A 220 -1.35 10.88 11.55
N PRO A 221 -0.80 12.04 11.16
CA PRO A 221 0.14 12.77 12.00
C PRO A 221 -0.45 13.07 13.39
N LEU A 222 0.35 12.89 14.44
CA LEU A 222 -0.02 13.23 15.82
C LEU A 222 0.12 14.75 16.05
N VAL A 223 -0.74 15.55 15.41
CA VAL A 223 -0.68 17.00 15.55
C VAL A 223 -1.58 17.45 16.70
N GLN A 224 -1.02 18.28 17.60
CA GLN A 224 -1.73 18.89 18.72
C GLN A 224 -3.04 19.56 18.26
N GLY A 225 -4.17 19.16 18.85
CA GLY A 225 -5.51 19.67 18.49
C GLY A 225 -6.25 18.90 17.39
N THR A 226 -5.62 17.88 16.78
CA THR A 226 -6.32 16.98 15.86
C THR A 226 -7.07 15.92 16.67
N ARG A 227 -8.35 15.68 16.34
CA ARG A 227 -9.09 14.57 16.95
C ARG A 227 -8.36 13.26 16.60
N PRO A 228 -8.08 12.38 17.58
CA PRO A 228 -7.49 11.09 17.28
C PRO A 228 -8.36 10.32 16.29
N PRO A 229 -7.79 9.36 15.55
CA PRO A 229 -8.58 8.49 14.67
C PRO A 229 -9.76 7.88 15.45
N PRO A 230 -10.92 7.68 14.81
CA PRO A 230 -12.01 6.95 15.46
C PRO A 230 -11.50 5.55 15.79
N GLY A 231 -11.58 5.11 17.05
CA GLY A 231 -11.10 3.80 17.47
C GLY A 231 -10.51 3.83 18.88
N ASN A 232 -10.38 2.67 19.48
CA ASN A 232 -9.93 2.44 20.85
C ASN A 232 -8.54 1.79 20.90
N VAL A 233 -8.16 1.04 19.87
CA VAL A 233 -6.88 0.32 19.82
C VAL A 233 -5.87 1.15 19.04
N MET A 234 -5.17 2.05 19.74
CA MET A 234 -4.19 2.94 19.10
C MET A 234 -2.75 2.46 19.29
N ARG A 235 -1.93 2.68 18.25
CA ARG A 235 -0.46 2.66 18.35
C ARG A 235 0.13 3.89 17.70
N LEU A 236 1.31 4.25 18.18
CA LEU A 236 2.16 5.26 17.57
C LEU A 236 3.10 4.57 16.58
N ILE A 237 3.31 5.21 15.44
CA ILE A 237 4.28 4.81 14.42
C ILE A 237 5.44 5.77 14.52
N ASP A 238 6.64 5.23 14.71
CA ASP A 238 7.90 5.97 14.79
C ASP A 238 8.78 5.65 13.58
N PRO A 239 8.83 6.55 12.57
CA PRO A 239 9.69 6.40 11.41
C PRO A 239 11.07 7.07 11.58
N THR A 240 11.47 7.47 12.79
CA THR A 240 12.69 8.27 13.02
C THR A 240 13.94 7.62 12.42
N LYS A 241 14.14 6.32 12.63
CA LYS A 241 15.30 5.57 12.08
C LYS A 241 15.30 5.56 10.55
N LEU A 242 14.12 5.42 9.92
CA LEU A 242 13.97 5.50 8.47
C LEU A 242 14.33 6.90 7.96
N VAL A 243 13.80 7.95 8.60
CA VAL A 243 14.07 9.34 8.23
C VAL A 243 15.57 9.66 8.33
N ASP A 244 16.22 9.27 9.44
CA ASP A 244 17.66 9.46 9.63
C ASP A 244 18.48 8.74 8.55
N ARG A 245 18.11 7.51 8.21
CA ARG A 245 18.77 6.74 7.14
C ARG A 245 18.65 7.42 5.78
N LEU A 246 17.48 7.97 5.45
CA LEU A 246 17.26 8.70 4.20
C LEU A 246 18.01 10.04 4.17
N GLN A 247 18.03 10.77 5.29
CA GLN A 247 18.82 12.01 5.41
C GLN A 247 20.32 11.75 5.21
N GLN A 248 20.86 10.66 5.79
CA GLN A 248 22.24 10.26 5.58
C GLN A 248 22.52 9.94 4.10
N ARG A 249 21.63 9.17 3.43
CA ARG A 249 21.77 8.87 2.00
C ARG A 249 21.78 10.15 1.16
N LEU A 250 20.89 11.10 1.44
CA LEU A 250 20.80 12.38 0.72
C LEU A 250 22.06 13.25 0.93
N LYS A 251 22.56 13.33 2.18
CA LYS A 251 23.81 14.04 2.50
C LYS A 251 25.02 13.43 1.78
N SER A 252 25.15 12.10 1.78
CA SER A 252 26.23 11.41 1.06
C SER A 252 26.15 11.63 -0.45
N ALA A 253 24.94 11.66 -1.02
CA ALA A 253 24.74 11.98 -2.42
C ALA A 253 25.15 13.43 -2.75
N SER A 254 24.98 14.37 -1.81
CA SER A 254 25.41 15.76 -1.94
C SER A 254 26.92 15.94 -1.74
N ASN A 255 27.54 15.26 -0.78
CA ASN A 255 28.98 15.40 -0.51
C ASN A 255 29.84 14.79 -1.63
N ASN A 256 29.36 13.73 -2.29
CA ASN A 256 29.98 13.18 -3.49
C ASN A 256 29.85 14.08 -4.72
N ILE A 257 29.18 15.25 -4.65
CA ILE A 257 29.16 16.24 -5.75
C ILE A 257 30.55 16.87 -5.95
N ASN A 258 31.39 16.92 -4.92
CA ASN A 258 32.73 17.49 -4.99
C ASN A 258 33.79 16.52 -5.55
N ALA A 259 33.43 15.26 -5.79
CA ALA A 259 34.26 14.27 -6.48
C ALA A 259 33.67 14.02 -7.87
N ALA A 260 34.39 14.48 -8.88
CA ALA A 260 34.04 14.44 -10.30
C ALA A 260 33.15 13.27 -10.75
N THR A 261 31.95 13.58 -11.26
CA THR A 261 31.34 12.93 -12.44
C THR A 261 30.09 13.72 -12.87
N ALA A 262 30.27 14.49 -13.94
CA ALA A 262 29.30 15.40 -14.54
C ALA A 262 28.20 14.69 -15.36
N ALA A 263 27.57 13.66 -14.79
CA ALA A 263 26.40 13.01 -15.40
C ALA A 263 25.52 12.32 -14.35
N LYS A 264 25.06 13.05 -13.33
CA LYS A 264 23.89 12.57 -12.58
C LYS A 264 22.69 12.66 -13.53
N SER A 265 22.27 11.50 -14.03
CA SER A 265 21.07 11.36 -14.86
C SER A 265 19.89 12.10 -14.22
N ARG A 266 18.97 12.64 -15.03
CA ARG A 266 17.69 13.22 -14.55
C ARG A 266 17.01 12.32 -13.52
N ALA A 267 17.08 11.01 -13.72
CA ALA A 267 16.54 10.01 -12.79
C ALA A 267 17.11 10.10 -11.37
N SER A 268 18.40 10.43 -11.21
CA SER A 268 19.04 10.60 -9.90
C SER A 268 18.59 11.88 -9.21
N HIS A 269 18.34 12.95 -9.97
CA HIS A 269 17.78 14.19 -9.42
C HIS A 269 16.34 13.98 -8.95
N ASP A 270 15.49 13.36 -9.79
CA ASP A 270 14.09 13.05 -9.45
C ASP A 270 13.99 12.19 -8.18
N MET A 271 14.90 11.21 -8.02
CA MET A 271 14.96 10.37 -6.83
C MET A 271 15.37 11.15 -5.58
N ASN A 272 16.37 12.04 -5.69
CA ASN A 272 16.78 12.89 -4.56
C ASN A 272 15.67 13.85 -4.13
N ASP A 273 14.95 14.43 -5.10
CA ASP A 273 13.80 15.30 -4.83
C ASP A 273 12.66 14.53 -4.15
N LEU A 274 12.35 13.32 -4.63
CA LEU A 274 11.39 12.44 -3.99
C LEU A 274 11.81 12.13 -2.54
N MET A 275 13.06 11.70 -2.31
CA MET A 275 13.58 11.44 -0.97
C MET A 275 13.49 12.66 -0.05
N ALA A 276 13.82 13.86 -0.55
CA ALA A 276 13.71 15.10 0.23
C ALA A 276 12.26 15.40 0.63
N ARG A 277 11.29 15.15 -0.28
CA ARG A 277 9.86 15.27 0.05
C ARG A 277 9.41 14.24 1.08
N LEU A 278 9.83 12.99 0.96
CA LEU A 278 9.50 11.92 1.91
C LEU A 278 10.08 12.19 3.30
N ILE A 279 11.33 12.66 3.39
CA ILE A 279 11.95 13.09 4.65
C ILE A 279 11.11 14.15 5.35
N ARG A 280 10.58 15.12 4.59
CA ARG A 280 9.68 16.14 5.16
C ARG A 280 8.35 15.53 5.60
N LEU A 281 7.71 14.71 4.78
CA LEU A 281 6.40 14.12 5.09
C LEU A 281 6.45 13.19 6.32
N TRP A 282 7.52 12.40 6.45
CA TRP A 282 7.69 11.44 7.54
C TRP A 282 8.41 12.02 8.77
N GLY A 283 9.16 13.11 8.62
CA GLY A 283 9.94 13.71 9.70
C GLY A 283 9.35 14.99 10.31
N ASP A 284 8.61 15.79 9.53
CA ASP A 284 7.90 16.99 10.00
C ASP A 284 6.61 17.15 9.16
N PRO A 285 5.60 16.30 9.42
CA PRO A 285 4.38 16.27 8.63
C PRO A 285 3.69 17.65 8.63
N PRO A 286 3.21 18.12 7.46
CA PRO A 286 2.62 19.45 7.34
C PRO A 286 1.39 19.58 8.25
N LYS A 287 1.42 20.57 9.14
CA LYS A 287 0.32 20.86 10.07
C LYS A 287 -0.79 21.59 9.33
N ARG A 288 -2.02 21.12 9.50
CA ARG A 288 -3.19 21.73 8.85
C ARG A 288 -3.53 23.05 9.53
N GLN A 289 -3.37 24.16 8.81
CA GLN A 289 -3.67 25.50 9.33
C GLN A 289 -5.16 25.88 9.23
N PHE A 290 -5.90 25.32 8.25
CA PHE A 290 -7.30 25.68 7.98
C PHE A 290 -8.25 24.48 8.12
N ARG A 291 -9.40 24.73 8.74
CA ARG A 291 -10.48 23.74 8.89
C ARG A 291 -11.17 23.54 7.53
N ARG A 292 -11.35 22.28 7.09
CA ARG A 292 -12.23 21.97 5.96
C ARG A 292 -13.66 21.88 6.47
N ASN A 293 -14.56 22.61 5.81
CA ASN A 293 -15.98 22.44 6.01
C ASN A 293 -16.49 21.43 4.95
N PRO A 294 -17.20 20.36 5.35
CA PRO A 294 -17.86 19.51 4.39
C PRO A 294 -18.84 20.37 3.58
N ALA A 295 -18.77 20.26 2.26
CA ALA A 295 -19.66 20.93 1.32
C ALA A 295 -20.19 19.88 0.36
N ASP A 296 -21.51 19.81 0.22
CA ASP A 296 -22.19 18.97 -0.75
C ASP A 296 -22.59 19.84 -1.93
N THR A 297 -21.62 20.15 -2.77
CA THR A 297 -21.78 21.03 -3.93
C THR A 297 -21.25 20.34 -5.17
N GLY A 298 -22.02 20.33 -6.24
CA GLY A 298 -21.56 19.84 -7.54
C GLY A 298 -20.39 20.69 -8.06
N VAL A 299 -19.30 20.03 -8.46
CA VAL A 299 -18.14 20.70 -9.06
C VAL A 299 -18.04 20.26 -10.51
N ALA A 300 -17.98 21.21 -11.43
CA ALA A 300 -17.68 20.93 -12.83
C ALA A 300 -16.17 20.72 -12.99
N LEU A 301 -15.76 19.56 -13.51
CA LEU A 301 -14.36 19.22 -13.71
C LEU A 301 -14.01 19.34 -15.19
N CYS A 302 -12.99 20.14 -15.49
CA CYS A 302 -12.52 20.37 -16.84
C CYS A 302 -11.10 19.85 -16.99
N ALA A 303 -10.89 18.98 -17.97
CA ALA A 303 -9.59 18.36 -18.22
C ALA A 303 -9.07 18.70 -19.63
N GLY A 304 -7.81 19.13 -19.69
CA GLY A 304 -7.11 19.41 -20.94
C GLY A 304 -7.10 20.88 -21.33
N ILE A 305 -6.00 21.31 -21.98
CA ILE A 305 -5.75 22.72 -22.33
C ILE A 305 -6.88 23.31 -23.17
N LYS A 306 -7.44 22.55 -24.12
CA LYS A 306 -8.55 22.99 -24.98
C LYS A 306 -9.83 23.28 -24.18
N ALA A 307 -10.19 22.40 -23.25
CA ALA A 307 -11.37 22.56 -22.42
C ALA A 307 -11.17 23.73 -21.43
N ILE A 308 -9.95 23.89 -20.89
CA ILE A 308 -9.58 25.03 -20.02
C ILE A 308 -9.69 26.35 -20.79
N SER A 309 -9.21 26.41 -22.03
CA SER A 309 -9.34 27.62 -22.86
C SER A 309 -10.81 27.95 -23.15
N TYR A 310 -11.65 26.94 -23.35
CA TYR A 310 -13.08 27.12 -23.60
C TYR A 310 -13.82 27.66 -22.36
N LEU A 311 -13.52 27.12 -21.18
CA LEU A 311 -14.12 27.58 -19.91
C LEU A 311 -13.69 28.99 -19.55
N ARG A 312 -12.47 29.42 -19.92
CA ARG A 312 -12.01 30.79 -19.70
C ARG A 312 -12.65 31.80 -20.66
N SER A 313 -13.21 31.33 -21.78
CA SER A 313 -13.94 32.17 -22.75
C SER A 313 -15.45 32.26 -22.48
N TRP A 314 -15.95 31.64 -21.40
CA TRP A 314 -17.33 31.75 -20.97
C TRP A 314 -17.49 32.97 -20.03
N PRO A 315 -18.42 33.90 -20.31
CA PRO A 315 -18.66 35.08 -19.48
C PRO A 315 -19.25 34.74 -18.10
#